data_AF-A0ABD2KVF9-F1
#
_entry.id   AF-A0ABD2KVF9-F1
#
_cell.length_a   1.000
_cell.length_b   1.000
_cell.length_c   1.000
_cell.angle_alpha   90.00
_cell.angle_beta   90.00
_cell.angle_gamma   90.00
#
_symmetry.space_group_name_H-M   'P 1'
#
loop_
_entity.id
_entity.type
_entity.pdbx_description
1 polymer ?
#
loop_
_entity_poly.entity_id
_entity_poly.type
_entity_poly.pdbx_seq_one_letter_code
_entity_poly.pdbx_strand_id
1 'polypeptide(L)'
;MSAHFRAQLKLAYTEAEELLSDDRQFPILPIPARNNQPDSVFLLTIRSCIQSLNDHVSDVQSVLTVLNDNSDRWMNLRTNMTGAERIQDSPLYDNFVIEYPFPSTISNLRKYLRTLRDQSRALEANLPAKAPNTQNAASPSLVHLPKTTLPTFSGDCTTYDFLEHI
;
A
#
# COMPACT_ATOMS: atom_id res chain seq x y z
N MET A 1 -5.96 33.02 20.07
CA MET A 1 -6.94 31.93 19.79
C MET A 1 -6.31 30.74 19.09
N SER A 2 -5.16 30.90 18.43
CA SER A 2 -4.47 29.79 17.76
C SER A 2 -3.78 28.76 18.66
N ALA A 3 -3.71 29.00 19.99
CA ALA A 3 -2.88 28.23 20.91
C ALA A 3 -3.11 26.70 20.81
N HIS A 4 -4.36 26.27 20.71
CA HIS A 4 -4.72 24.87 20.56
C HIS A 4 -4.21 24.27 19.24
N PHE A 5 -4.36 24.99 18.12
CA PHE A 5 -3.87 24.55 16.81
C PHE A 5 -2.34 24.45 16.78
N ARG A 6 -1.61 25.36 17.43
CA ARG A 6 -0.15 25.24 17.53
C ARG A 6 0.29 24.08 18.41
N ALA A 7 -0.44 23.79 19.50
CA ALA A 7 -0.15 22.61 20.31
C ALA A 7 -0.32 21.31 19.49
N GLN A 8 -1.40 21.20 18.70
CA GLN A 8 -1.64 20.06 17.82
C GLN A 8 -0.59 19.96 16.71
N LEU A 9 -0.25 21.06 16.03
CA LEU A 9 0.80 21.07 15.02
C LEU A 9 2.17 20.72 15.60
N LYS A 10 2.48 21.18 16.82
CA LYS A 10 3.73 20.83 17.50
C LYS A 10 3.84 19.33 17.75
N LEU A 11 2.77 18.69 18.25
CA LEU A 11 2.75 17.24 18.48
C LEU A 11 2.94 16.48 17.16
N ALA A 12 2.16 16.82 16.13
CA ALA A 12 2.25 16.17 14.83
C ALA A 12 3.60 16.43 14.13
N TYR A 13 4.20 17.60 14.36
CA TYR A 13 5.56 17.92 13.90
C TYR A 13 6.61 17.05 14.59
N THR A 14 6.54 16.88 15.91
CA THR A 14 7.49 16.02 16.64
C THR A 14 7.42 14.58 16.16
N GLU A 15 6.23 14.05 15.94
CA GLU A 15 6.02 12.72 15.37
C GLU A 15 6.56 12.62 13.93
N ALA A 16 6.37 13.67 13.12
CA ALA A 16 6.93 13.72 11.77
C ALA A 16 8.46 13.73 11.75
N GLU A 17 9.10 14.48 12.64
CA GLU A 17 10.56 14.51 12.75
C GLU A 17 11.11 13.17 13.22
N GLU A 18 10.40 12.47 14.12
CA GLU A 18 10.76 11.11 14.53
C GLU A 18 10.72 10.15 13.34
N LEU A 19 9.66 10.18 12.53
CA LEU A 19 9.54 9.36 11.32
C LEU A 19 10.58 9.70 10.25
N LEU A 20 10.95 10.98 10.11
CA LEU A 20 11.97 11.41 9.14
C LEU A 20 13.40 11.12 9.61
N SER A 21 13.61 11.05 10.92
CA SER A 21 14.89 10.69 11.55
C SER A 21 15.02 9.18 11.73
N ASP A 22 13.96 8.42 11.43
CA ASP A 22 13.97 6.97 11.52
C ASP A 22 14.88 6.41 10.43
N ASP A 23 16.12 6.10 10.83
CA ASP A 23 17.13 5.41 10.04
C ASP A 23 16.76 3.92 9.80
N ARG A 24 15.48 3.53 9.91
CA ARG A 24 14.97 2.24 9.46
C ARG A 24 15.39 2.02 8.00
N GLN A 25 16.53 1.36 7.85
CA GLN A 25 17.05 0.87 6.60
C GLN A 25 16.16 -0.30 6.20
N PHE A 26 15.04 0.01 5.56
CA PHE A 26 14.39 -0.97 4.70
C PHE A 26 15.43 -1.41 3.69
N PRO A 27 15.65 -2.72 3.48
CA PRO A 27 16.73 -3.18 2.63
C PRO A 27 16.51 -2.65 1.20
N ILE A 28 17.16 -1.52 0.88
CA ILE A 28 17.25 -0.95 -0.47
C ILE A 28 18.31 -1.72 -1.24
N LEU A 29 18.18 -3.04 -1.28
CA LEU A 29 19.15 -3.96 -1.88
C LEU A 29 20.56 -3.89 -1.22
N PRO A 30 21.34 -4.98 -1.18
CA PRO A 30 21.18 -6.18 -1.97
C PRO A 30 20.03 -7.00 -1.41
N ILE A 31 19.18 -7.55 -2.28
CA ILE A 31 18.66 -8.93 -2.11
C ILE A 31 19.73 -9.62 -1.27
N PRO A 32 19.50 -10.02 0.01
CA PRO A 32 20.53 -10.73 0.76
C PRO A 32 21.03 -11.75 -0.24
N ALA A 33 22.31 -11.59 -0.63
CA ALA A 33 22.81 -12.28 -1.81
C ALA A 33 22.34 -13.70 -1.64
N ARG A 34 21.85 -14.34 -2.70
CA ARG A 34 21.28 -15.71 -2.66
C ARG A 34 22.30 -16.76 -2.16
N ASN A 35 23.29 -16.36 -1.36
CA ASN A 35 24.04 -17.04 -0.33
C ASN A 35 23.14 -18.04 0.40
N ASN A 36 22.97 -19.18 -0.24
CA ASN A 36 22.61 -20.47 0.31
C ASN A 36 21.29 -20.54 1.11
N GLN A 37 20.44 -19.50 1.08
CA GLN A 37 19.12 -19.57 1.69
C GLN A 37 18.14 -20.29 0.76
N PRO A 38 17.26 -21.16 1.29
CA PRO A 38 16.17 -21.73 0.51
C PRO A 38 15.29 -20.62 -0.06
N ASP A 39 14.86 -20.76 -1.32
CA ASP A 39 14.02 -19.76 -2.00
C ASP A 39 12.75 -19.42 -1.19
N SER A 40 12.21 -20.38 -0.42
CA SER A 40 11.07 -20.17 0.47
C SER A 40 11.34 -19.15 1.58
N VAL A 41 12.52 -19.22 2.22
CA VAL A 41 12.92 -18.31 3.31
C VAL A 41 13.18 -16.92 2.74
N PHE A 42 13.84 -16.84 1.59
CA PHE A 42 14.09 -15.60 0.89
C PHE A 42 12.79 -14.85 0.53
N LEU A 43 11.81 -15.56 -0.06
CA LEU A 43 10.52 -14.97 -0.42
C LEU A 43 9.69 -14.54 0.81
N LEU A 44 9.79 -15.25 1.94
CA LEU A 44 9.16 -14.85 3.19
C LEU A 44 9.77 -13.56 3.74
N THR A 45 11.09 -13.43 3.70
CA THR A 45 11.80 -12.20 4.11
C THR A 45 11.37 -11.00 3.26
N ILE A 46 11.27 -11.17 1.93
CA ILE A 46 10.77 -10.11 1.04
C ILE A 46 9.34 -9.71 1.43
N ARG A 47 8.44 -10.67 1.63
CA ARG A 47 7.04 -10.38 2.02
C ARG A 47 6.95 -9.66 3.37
N SER A 48 7.77 -10.06 4.34
CA SER A 48 7.84 -9.37 5.64
C SER A 48 8.33 -7.93 5.50
N CYS A 49 9.33 -7.68 4.64
CA CYS A 49 9.82 -6.32 4.38
C CYS A 49 8.75 -5.46 3.70
N ILE A 50 8.01 -6.01 2.73
CA ILE A 50 6.90 -5.31 2.07
C ILE A 50 5.80 -4.95 3.09
N GLN A 51 5.44 -5.88 3.98
CA GLN A 51 4.46 -5.60 5.02
C GLN A 51 4.94 -4.47 5.93
N SER A 52 6.18 -4.55 6.43
CA SER A 52 6.75 -3.51 7.28
C SER A 52 6.81 -2.15 6.59
N LEU A 53 7.13 -2.11 5.29
CA LEU A 53 7.08 -0.89 4.47
C LEU A 53 5.67 -0.34 4.36
N ASN A 54 4.67 -1.19 4.15
CA ASN A 54 3.27 -0.78 4.02
C ASN A 54 2.72 -0.22 5.34
N ASP A 55 3.10 -0.82 6.47
CA ASP A 55 2.76 -0.31 7.80
C ASP A 55 3.39 1.08 8.01
N HIS A 56 4.67 1.23 7.67
CA HIS A 56 5.37 2.51 7.77
C HIS A 56 4.79 3.58 6.80
N VAL A 57 4.36 3.17 5.62
CA VAL A 57 3.63 4.04 4.67
C VAL A 57 2.34 4.53 5.30
N SER A 58 1.59 3.66 5.99
CA SER A 58 0.36 4.03 6.70
C SER A 58 0.64 5.03 7.81
N ASP A 59 1.68 4.82 8.61
CA ASP A 59 2.07 5.73 9.70
C ASP A 59 2.42 7.13 9.16
N VAL A 60 3.28 7.18 8.13
CA VAL A 60 3.67 8.43 7.47
C VAL A 60 2.45 9.13 6.85
N GLN A 61 1.51 8.39 6.26
CA GLN A 61 0.27 8.97 5.72
C GLN A 61 -0.64 9.54 6.81
N SER A 62 -0.74 8.87 7.95
CA SER A 62 -1.53 9.34 9.09
C SER A 62 -0.99 10.68 9.59
N VAL A 63 0.31 10.74 9.89
CA VAL A 63 0.97 11.97 10.36
C VAL A 63 0.86 13.09 9.33
N LEU A 64 1.07 12.79 8.05
CA LEU A 64 0.91 13.76 6.97
C LEU A 64 -0.52 14.34 6.93
N THR A 65 -1.53 13.50 7.13
CA THR A 65 -2.94 13.94 7.13
C THR A 65 -3.21 14.87 8.29
N VAL A 66 -2.79 14.49 9.51
CA VAL A 66 -2.94 15.31 10.72
C VAL A 66 -2.23 16.66 10.57
N LEU A 67 -1.02 16.68 10.01
CA LEU A 67 -0.28 17.92 9.77
C LEU A 67 -0.98 18.83 8.76
N ASN A 68 -1.45 18.30 7.62
CA ASN A 68 -2.16 19.12 6.63
C ASN A 68 -3.47 19.65 7.20
N ASP A 69 -4.29 18.81 7.83
CA ASP A 69 -5.59 19.21 8.36
C ASP A 69 -5.47 20.31 9.41
N ASN A 70 -4.52 20.18 10.33
CA ASN A 70 -4.29 21.20 11.35
C ASN A 70 -3.70 22.48 10.77
N SER A 71 -2.84 22.37 9.75
CA SER A 71 -2.31 23.53 9.02
C SER A 71 -3.43 24.29 8.31
N ASP A 72 -4.32 23.60 7.60
CA ASP A 72 -5.44 24.18 6.88
C ASP A 72 -6.45 24.81 7.83
N ARG A 73 -6.79 24.14 8.94
CA ARG A 73 -7.67 24.69 9.98
C ARG A 73 -7.12 25.98 10.57
N TRP A 74 -5.82 26.04 10.83
CA TRP A 74 -5.22 27.27 11.32
C TRP A 74 -5.19 28.36 10.25
N MET A 75 -4.85 28.05 8.99
CA MET A 75 -4.93 29.04 7.90
C MET A 75 -6.36 29.59 7.73
N ASN A 76 -7.37 28.74 7.88
CA ASN A 76 -8.77 29.15 7.90
C ASN A 76 -9.10 30.04 9.11
N LEU A 77 -8.60 29.73 10.31
CA LEU A 77 -8.74 30.62 11.46
C LEU A 77 -8.12 32.00 11.14
N ARG A 78 -6.89 32.02 10.65
CA ARG A 78 -6.12 33.25 10.38
C ARG A 78 -6.80 34.15 9.34
N THR A 79 -7.33 33.58 8.28
CA THR A 79 -8.05 34.34 7.23
C THR A 79 -9.32 34.99 7.77
N ASN A 80 -9.95 34.39 8.78
CA ASN A 80 -11.16 34.90 9.43
C ASN A 80 -10.89 35.84 10.62
N MET A 81 -9.65 35.92 11.12
CA MET A 81 -9.29 36.84 12.22
C MET A 81 -9.23 38.30 11.75
N THR A 82 -9.81 39.21 12.53
CA THR A 82 -9.86 40.64 12.21
C THR A 82 -9.40 41.52 13.37
N GLY A 83 -8.97 42.75 13.07
CA GLY A 83 -8.64 43.77 14.07
C GLY A 83 -7.59 43.33 15.09
N ALA A 84 -7.93 43.49 16.38
CA ALA A 84 -7.03 43.26 17.51
C ALA A 84 -6.54 41.80 17.61
N GLU A 85 -7.39 40.84 17.26
CA GLU A 85 -7.04 39.41 17.34
C GLU A 85 -5.91 39.08 16.38
N ARG A 86 -5.98 39.59 15.14
CA ARG A 86 -4.95 39.38 14.12
C ARG A 86 -3.62 40.02 14.52
N ILE A 87 -3.66 41.22 15.07
CA ILE A 87 -2.45 41.94 15.52
C ILE A 87 -1.73 41.15 16.61
N GLN A 88 -2.47 40.51 17.53
CA GLN A 88 -1.89 39.72 18.61
C GLN A 88 -1.40 38.33 18.14
N ASP A 89 -2.14 37.67 17.25
CA ASP A 89 -1.90 36.26 16.90
C ASP A 89 -0.91 36.09 15.74
N SER A 90 -0.77 37.09 14.84
CA SER A 90 0.13 37.00 13.69
C SER A 90 1.62 36.85 14.07
N PRO A 91 2.17 37.63 15.02
CA PRO A 91 3.56 37.44 15.46
C PRO A 91 3.80 36.08 16.13
N LEU A 92 2.78 35.54 16.82
CA LEU A 92 2.86 34.22 17.44
C LEU A 92 2.92 33.11 16.39
N TYR A 93 2.24 33.29 15.26
CA TYR A 93 2.32 32.39 14.11
C TYR A 93 3.70 32.45 13.46
N ASP A 94 4.20 33.65 13.15
CA ASP A 94 5.47 33.81 12.45
C ASP A 94 6.61 33.16 13.26
N ASN A 95 6.63 33.39 14.58
CA ASN A 95 7.58 32.73 15.48
C ASN A 95 7.41 31.21 15.53
N PHE A 96 6.16 30.72 15.56
CA PHE A 96 5.89 29.29 15.60
C PHE A 96 6.36 28.56 14.34
N VAL A 97 6.16 29.14 13.15
CA VAL A 97 6.61 28.55 11.88
C VAL A 97 8.14 28.51 11.79
N ILE A 98 8.83 29.48 12.39
CA ILE A 98 10.29 29.50 12.48
C ILE A 98 10.78 28.39 13.41
N GLU A 99 10.14 28.20 14.56
CA GLU A 99 10.51 27.18 15.55
C GLU A 99 10.14 25.76 15.08
N TYR A 100 8.99 25.60 14.43
CA TYR A 100 8.45 24.34 13.92
C TYR A 100 8.14 24.51 12.42
N PRO A 101 9.10 24.25 11.53
CA PRO A 101 8.96 24.45 10.09
C PRO A 101 8.09 23.37 9.42
N PHE A 102 6.86 23.19 9.90
CA PHE A 102 5.92 22.18 9.39
C PHE A 102 5.68 22.22 7.86
N PRO A 103 5.72 23.36 7.14
CA PRO A 103 5.55 23.34 5.67
C PRO A 103 6.67 22.57 4.95
N SER A 104 7.92 22.70 5.41
CA SER A 104 9.04 21.96 4.84
C SER A 104 8.99 20.50 5.28
N THR A 105 8.62 20.22 6.54
CA THR A 105 8.42 18.86 7.05
C THR A 105 7.34 18.10 6.26
N ILE A 106 6.19 18.72 5.95
CA ILE A 106 5.16 18.15 5.07
C ILE A 106 5.75 17.79 3.70
N SER A 107 6.57 18.67 3.13
CA SER A 107 7.22 18.43 1.84
C SER A 107 8.21 17.27 1.90
N ASN A 108 8.95 17.15 2.99
CA ASN A 108 9.90 16.06 3.23
C ASN A 108 9.17 14.73 3.45
N LEU A 109 8.12 14.69 4.27
CA LEU A 109 7.27 13.51 4.44
C LEU A 109 6.67 13.03 3.12
N ARG A 110 6.20 13.94 2.25
CA ARG A 110 5.71 13.57 0.91
C ARG A 110 6.80 12.93 0.04
N LYS A 111 8.04 13.42 0.13
CA LYS A 111 9.18 12.82 -0.58
C LYS A 111 9.49 11.44 0.00
N TYR A 112 9.59 11.34 1.31
CA TYR A 112 9.86 10.11 2.02
C TYR A 112 8.80 9.03 1.73
N LEU A 113 7.52 9.39 1.77
CA LEU A 113 6.40 8.52 1.40
C LEU A 113 6.51 7.98 -0.03
N ARG A 114 6.99 8.79 -0.98
CA ARG A 114 7.26 8.31 -2.35
C ARG A 114 8.38 7.29 -2.36
N THR A 115 9.48 7.57 -1.66
CA THR A 115 10.62 6.64 -1.53
C THR A 115 10.18 5.29 -0.95
N LEU A 116 9.38 5.28 0.13
CA LEU A 116 8.88 4.04 0.73
C LEU A 116 8.03 3.22 -0.26
N ARG A 117 7.16 3.88 -1.04
CA ARG A 117 6.36 3.21 -2.08
C ARG A 117 7.20 2.68 -3.22
N ASP A 118 8.24 3.41 -3.62
CA ASP A 118 9.17 2.97 -4.66
C ASP A 118 9.96 1.74 -4.20
N GLN A 119 10.41 1.72 -2.94
CA GLN A 119 11.06 0.56 -2.32
C GLN A 119 10.12 -0.65 -2.26
N SER A 120 8.86 -0.44 -1.84
CA SER A 120 7.85 -1.51 -1.79
C SER A 120 7.62 -2.12 -3.18
N ARG A 121 7.42 -1.29 -4.21
CA ARG A 121 7.28 -1.74 -5.61
C ARG A 121 8.51 -2.49 -6.13
N ALA A 122 9.71 -2.03 -5.77
CA ALA A 122 10.94 -2.71 -6.15
C ALA A 122 11.05 -4.12 -5.51
N LEU A 123 10.65 -4.27 -4.24
CA LEU A 123 10.60 -5.56 -3.58
C LEU A 123 9.51 -6.48 -4.15
N GLU A 124 8.33 -5.93 -4.46
CA GLU A 124 7.24 -6.68 -5.10
C GLU A 124 7.65 -7.25 -6.46
N ALA A 125 8.45 -6.53 -7.24
CA ALA A 125 8.98 -7.00 -8.53
C ALA A 125 9.90 -8.23 -8.41
N ASN A 126 10.44 -8.51 -7.21
CA ASN A 126 11.27 -9.70 -6.95
C ASN A 126 10.43 -10.93 -6.57
N LEU A 127 9.14 -10.77 -6.30
CA LEU A 127 8.26 -11.90 -6.01
C LEU A 127 7.83 -12.60 -7.31
N PRO A 128 7.68 -13.95 -7.29
CA PRO A 128 7.11 -14.65 -8.43
C PRO A 128 5.71 -14.10 -8.71
N ALA A 129 5.40 -13.89 -9.99
CA ALA A 129 4.10 -13.39 -10.43
C ALA A 129 3.00 -14.17 -9.73
N LYS A 130 2.12 -13.46 -9.03
CA LYS A 130 0.95 -14.06 -8.40
C LYS A 130 0.17 -14.72 -9.53
N ALA A 131 0.11 -16.05 -9.55
CA ALA A 131 -0.71 -16.76 -10.53
C ALA A 131 -2.11 -16.13 -10.48
N PRO A 132 -2.70 -15.71 -11.62
CA PRO A 132 -4.03 -15.16 -11.60
C PRO A 132 -4.94 -16.18 -10.92
N ASN A 133 -5.65 -15.76 -9.88
CA ASN A 133 -6.71 -16.56 -9.28
C ASN A 133 -7.69 -16.94 -10.40
N THR A 134 -7.58 -18.16 -10.92
CA THR A 134 -8.51 -18.79 -11.85
C THR A 134 -9.79 -19.18 -11.12
N GLN A 135 -10.48 -18.20 -10.53
CA GLN A 135 -11.84 -18.37 -10.04
C GLN A 135 -12.86 -17.49 -10.78
N ASN A 136 -12.43 -16.64 -11.72
CA ASN A 136 -13.34 -15.96 -12.64
C ASN A 136 -12.79 -15.99 -14.07
N ALA A 137 -12.57 -17.21 -14.61
CA ALA A 137 -12.46 -17.40 -16.05
C ALA A 137 -13.85 -17.70 -16.59
N ALA A 138 -14.62 -16.64 -16.87
CA ALA A 138 -15.69 -16.73 -17.84
C ALA A 138 -15.09 -17.19 -19.17
N SER A 139 -15.64 -18.28 -19.70
CA SER A 139 -15.19 -18.96 -20.91
C SER A 139 -15.13 -18.01 -22.11
N PRO A 140 -14.13 -18.21 -22.99
CA PRO A 140 -14.45 -18.25 -24.40
C PRO A 140 -13.83 -19.49 -25.07
N SER A 141 -14.72 -20.36 -25.54
CA SER A 141 -14.67 -21.00 -26.86
C SER A 141 -13.34 -21.67 -27.28
N LEU A 142 -13.20 -22.95 -26.91
CA LEU A 142 -12.29 -23.91 -27.54
C LEU A 142 -12.82 -24.24 -28.95
N VAL A 143 -12.23 -23.67 -30.01
CA VAL A 143 -12.53 -24.08 -31.40
C VAL A 143 -11.22 -24.28 -32.18
N HIS A 144 -10.79 -25.53 -32.24
CA HIS A 144 -10.36 -26.27 -33.45
C HIS A 144 -9.39 -27.39 -33.08
N LEU A 145 -9.94 -28.57 -32.78
CA LEU A 145 -9.24 -29.85 -32.95
C LEU A 145 -9.74 -30.49 -34.26
N PRO A 146 -8.86 -31.05 -35.10
CA PRO A 146 -9.27 -31.74 -36.32
C PRO A 146 -10.03 -33.02 -35.99
N LYS A 147 -11.14 -33.26 -36.70
CA LYS A 147 -12.06 -34.39 -36.51
C LYS A 147 -11.34 -35.72 -36.79
N THR A 148 -11.08 -36.52 -35.77
CA THR A 148 -10.79 -37.94 -35.91
C THR A 148 -12.11 -38.71 -35.86
N THR A 149 -12.47 -39.35 -36.97
CA THR A 149 -13.66 -40.20 -37.08
C THR A 149 -13.43 -41.50 -36.31
N LEU A 150 -14.17 -41.69 -35.22
CA LEU A 150 -14.26 -42.97 -34.53
C LEU A 150 -15.19 -43.93 -35.32
N PRO A 151 -14.88 -45.24 -35.39
CA PRO A 151 -15.71 -46.20 -36.09
C PRO A 151 -17.03 -46.44 -35.33
N THR A 152 -18.15 -46.37 -36.05
CA THR A 152 -19.49 -46.70 -35.54
C THR A 152 -19.64 -48.22 -35.41
N PHE A 153 -19.83 -48.71 -34.19
CA PHE A 153 -20.21 -50.09 -33.92
C PHE A 153 -21.71 -50.25 -34.25
N SER A 154 -22.00 -50.95 -35.34
CA SER A 154 -23.35 -51.36 -35.74
C SER A 154 -23.57 -52.79 -35.28
N GLY A 155 -24.46 -52.99 -34.31
CA GLY A 155 -24.89 -54.31 -33.89
C GLY A 155 -26.25 -54.24 -33.21
N ASP A 156 -27.31 -54.36 -33.99
CA ASP A 156 -28.64 -54.74 -33.51
C ASP A 156 -28.78 -56.25 -33.67
N CYS A 157 -28.97 -56.97 -32.56
CA CYS A 157 -29.58 -58.30 -32.56
C CYS A 157 -30.49 -58.41 -31.34
N THR A 158 -31.77 -58.19 -31.61
CA THR A 158 -32.93 -58.61 -30.82
C THR A 158 -32.95 -60.12 -30.59
N THR A 159 -33.78 -60.55 -29.62
CA THR A 159 -34.14 -61.91 -29.17
C THR A 159 -33.22 -62.46 -28.06
N TYR A 160 -33.69 -62.87 -26.88
CA TYR A 160 -34.87 -63.70 -26.59
C TYR A 160 -35.58 -63.34 -25.27
N ASP A 161 -36.89 -63.56 -25.33
CA ASP A 161 -37.89 -63.63 -24.27
C ASP A 161 -37.63 -64.67 -23.17
N PHE A 162 -38.22 -64.40 -21.99
CA PHE A 162 -38.84 -65.33 -21.04
C PHE A 162 -38.12 -66.65 -20.66
N LEU A 163 -37.71 -66.80 -19.40
CA LEU A 163 -38.44 -67.56 -18.37
C LEU A 163 -37.64 -67.75 -17.07
N GLU A 164 -38.37 -67.51 -15.98
CA GLU A 164 -38.35 -68.09 -14.63
C GLU A 164 -37.08 -68.75 -14.05
N HIS A 165 -36.84 -68.41 -12.78
CA HIS A 165 -36.11 -69.28 -11.86
C HIS A 165 -36.84 -70.62 -11.69
N ILE A 166 -36.05 -71.71 -11.68
CA ILE A 166 -36.38 -73.14 -11.48
C ILE A 166 -36.55 -73.94 -12.79
#